data_AF-A0A1W2A4G9-F1
#
_entry.id   AF-A0A1W2A4G9-F1
#
_cell.length_a   1.000
_cell.length_b   1.000
_cell.length_c   1.000
_cell.angle_alpha   90.00
_cell.angle_beta   90.00
_cell.angle_gamma   90.00
#
_symmetry.space_group_name_H-M   'P 1'
#
loop_
_entity.id
_entity.type
_entity.pdbx_description
1 polymer ?
#
loop_
_entity_poly.entity_id
_entity_poly.type
_entity_poly.pdbx_seq_one_letter_code
_entity_poly.pdbx_strand_id
1 'polypeptide(L)'
;MHADLHRGNLLFTDGELTGVIDWGCAAAGDPAGDLMTAWLFLDERGRAQFRRELTEFDDATWVRARGWALELSVLALARRGDSNSFVAGIARHTLAQLLAG
;
A
#
# COMPACT_ATOMS: atom_id res chain seq x y z
N MET A 1 -10.54 2.78 8.12
CA MET A 1 -9.29 2.71 7.35
C MET A 1 -8.15 3.34 8.14
N HIS A 2 -6.93 2.85 7.98
CA HIS A 2 -5.68 3.42 8.50
C HIS A 2 -5.23 4.63 7.66
N ALA A 3 -5.44 4.59 6.34
CA ALA A 3 -5.14 5.64 5.36
C ALA A 3 -3.65 5.93 5.10
N ASP A 4 -2.73 5.18 5.71
CA ASP A 4 -1.27 5.30 5.49
C ASP A 4 -0.54 3.96 5.69
N LEU A 5 -1.17 2.87 5.23
CA LEU A 5 -0.73 1.51 5.53
C LEU A 5 0.42 1.07 4.60
N HIS A 6 1.61 1.64 4.77
CA HIS A 6 2.83 1.23 4.06
C HIS A 6 3.77 0.44 4.98
N ARG A 7 4.83 -0.16 4.40
CA ARG A 7 5.80 -1.02 5.12
C ARG A 7 6.45 -0.42 6.38
N GLY A 8 6.41 0.91 6.54
CA GLY A 8 6.99 1.60 7.69
C GLY A 8 6.09 1.58 8.92
N ASN A 9 4.79 1.35 8.69
CA ASN A 9 3.76 1.30 9.72
C ASN A 9 3.38 -0.15 10.08
N LEU A 10 4.11 -1.14 9.54
CA LEU A 10 3.95 -2.57 9.82
C LEU A 10 5.15 -3.08 10.63
N LEU A 11 4.89 -3.69 11.78
CA LEU A 11 5.92 -4.24 12.66
C LEU A 11 5.96 -5.77 12.54
N PHE A 12 7.16 -6.32 12.33
CA PHE A 12 7.36 -7.76 12.22
C PHE A 12 8.32 -8.27 13.29
N THR A 13 8.00 -9.44 13.86
CA THR A 13 8.88 -10.20 14.76
C THR A 13 8.94 -11.63 14.25
N ASP A 14 10.14 -12.18 14.03
CA ASP A 14 10.35 -13.53 13.51
C ASP A 14 9.59 -13.85 12.21
N GLY A 15 9.40 -12.82 11.37
CA GLY A 15 8.70 -12.93 10.08
C GLY A 15 7.18 -12.77 10.16
N GLU A 16 6.61 -12.68 11.36
CA GLU A 16 5.17 -12.52 11.59
C GLU A 16 4.81 -11.06 11.85
N LEU A 17 3.66 -10.61 11.33
CA LEU A 17 3.14 -9.26 11.61
C LEU A 17 2.67 -9.19 13.07
N THR A 18 3.31 -8.36 13.89
CA THR A 18 3.01 -8.23 15.32
C THR A 18 2.38 -6.91 15.70
N GLY A 19 2.32 -5.93 14.80
CA GLY A 19 1.71 -4.64 15.10
C GLY A 19 1.54 -3.72 13.90
N VAL A 20 0.63 -2.77 14.06
CA VAL A 20 0.37 -1.68 13.12
C VAL A 20 0.38 -0.37 13.91
N ILE A 21 1.16 0.60 13.45
CA ILE A 21 1.39 1.89 14.14
C ILE A 21 0.98 3.07 13.25
N ASP A 22 1.02 4.29 13.81
CA ASP A 22 0.73 5.54 13.10
C ASP A 22 -0.71 5.65 12.56
N TRP A 23 -1.66 5.52 13.48
CA TRP A 23 -3.09 5.70 13.20
C TRP A 23 -3.53 7.16 13.07
N GLY A 24 -2.60 8.11 12.88
CA GLY A 24 -2.89 9.55 12.83
C GLY A 24 -3.82 9.97 11.69
N CYS A 25 -3.86 9.18 10.61
CA CYS A 25 -4.74 9.40 9.45
C CYS A 25 -6.00 8.52 9.47
N ALA A 26 -6.25 7.77 10.55
CA ALA A 26 -7.34 6.82 10.60
C ALA A 26 -8.71 7.52 10.51
N ALA A 27 -9.57 7.00 9.64
CA ALA A 27 -10.90 7.57 9.40
C ALA A 27 -11.89 6.49 8.92
N ALA A 28 -13.18 6.83 8.89
CA ALA A 28 -14.15 6.10 8.08
C ALA A 28 -14.02 6.54 6.62
N GLY A 29 -14.02 5.60 5.67
CA GLY A 29 -13.82 5.89 4.25
C GLY A 29 -13.79 4.63 3.39
N ASP A 30 -13.38 4.79 2.14
CA ASP A 30 -13.29 3.67 1.18
C ASP A 30 -12.20 2.68 1.61
N PRO A 31 -12.52 1.38 1.84
CA PRO A 31 -11.53 0.38 2.23
C PRO A 31 -10.43 0.18 1.18
N ALA A 32 -10.66 0.55 -0.08
CA ALA A 32 -9.65 0.53 -1.12
C ALA A 32 -8.38 1.34 -0.75
N GLY A 33 -8.53 2.35 0.12
CA GLY A 33 -7.40 3.12 0.64
C GLY A 33 -6.40 2.27 1.42
N ASP A 34 -6.84 1.32 2.25
CA ASP A 34 -5.90 0.44 2.96
C ASP A 34 -5.43 -0.72 2.09
N LEU A 35 -6.27 -1.20 1.18
CA LEU A 35 -5.89 -2.25 0.23
C LEU A 35 -4.78 -1.82 -0.73
N MET A 36 -4.52 -0.52 -0.89
CA MET A 36 -3.39 -0.04 -1.68
C MET A 36 -2.04 -0.60 -1.16
N THR A 37 -1.97 -1.00 0.12
CA THR A 37 -0.80 -1.66 0.73
C THR A 37 -0.31 -2.87 -0.06
N ALA A 38 -1.24 -3.53 -0.76
CA ALA A 38 -0.99 -4.65 -1.65
C ALA A 38 0.06 -4.30 -2.72
N TRP A 39 0.15 -3.04 -3.16
CA TRP A 39 1.21 -2.54 -4.04
C TRP A 39 2.31 -1.76 -3.32
N LEU A 40 2.03 -1.13 -2.19
CA LEU A 40 3.04 -0.35 -1.44
C LEU A 40 4.11 -1.23 -0.79
N PHE A 41 3.76 -2.48 -0.46
CA PHE A 41 4.61 -3.38 0.32
C PHE A 41 4.85 -4.73 -0.37
N LEU A 42 3.80 -5.40 -0.84
CA LEU A 42 3.91 -6.77 -1.34
C LEU A 42 4.49 -6.81 -2.77
N ASP A 43 5.11 -7.94 -3.09
CA ASP A 43 5.42 -8.33 -4.46
C ASP A 43 4.21 -8.99 -5.13
N GLU A 44 4.31 -9.38 -6.41
CA GLU A 44 3.22 -10.02 -7.15
C GLU A 44 2.67 -11.26 -6.44
N ARG A 45 3.54 -12.14 -5.93
CA ARG A 45 3.15 -13.39 -5.27
C ARG A 45 2.41 -13.12 -3.97
N GLY A 46 2.96 -12.26 -3.12
CA GLY A 46 2.36 -11.85 -1.86
C GLY A 46 1.02 -11.16 -2.09
N ARG A 47 0.95 -10.30 -3.11
CA ARG A 47 -0.28 -9.59 -3.49
C ARG A 47 -1.38 -10.55 -3.98
N ALA A 48 -1.00 -11.57 -4.75
CA ALA A 48 -1.92 -12.64 -5.15
C ALA A 48 -2.44 -13.45 -3.95
N GLN A 49 -1.58 -13.72 -2.97
CA GLN A 49 -2.00 -14.37 -1.71
C GLN A 49 -2.93 -13.47 -0.89
N PHE A 50 -2.55 -12.22 -0.69
CA PHE A 50 -3.33 -11.24 0.05
C PHE A 50 -4.74 -11.07 -0.53
N ARG A 51 -4.87 -11.00 -1.86
CA ARG A 51 -6.17 -10.98 -2.55
C ARG A 51 -7.01 -12.23 -2.30
N ARG A 52 -6.38 -13.41 -2.25
CA ARG A 52 -7.11 -14.68 -2.01
C ARG A 52 -7.67 -14.77 -0.60
N GLU A 53 -6.95 -14.25 0.40
CA GLU A 53 -7.40 -14.30 1.80
C GLU A 53 -8.52 -13.30 2.09
N LEU A 54 -8.51 -12.13 1.42
CA LEU A 54 -9.51 -11.07 1.61
C LEU A 54 -10.68 -11.22 0.64
N THR A 55 -11.52 -12.23 0.90
CA THR A 55 -12.64 -12.63 0.03
C THR A 55 -13.84 -11.67 0.09
N GLU A 56 -13.87 -10.73 1.03
CA GLU A 56 -14.93 -9.75 1.20
C GLU A 56 -14.88 -8.58 0.19
N PHE A 57 -13.78 -8.41 -0.55
CA PHE A 57 -13.61 -7.29 -1.49
C PHE A 57 -13.75 -7.73 -2.95
N ASP A 58 -14.62 -7.03 -3.67
CA ASP A 58 -14.89 -7.26 -5.09
C ASP A 58 -13.79 -6.70 -6.01
N ASP A 59 -13.84 -7.10 -7.28
CA ASP A 59 -12.88 -6.66 -8.31
C ASP A 59 -12.84 -5.14 -8.45
N ALA A 60 -13.99 -4.47 -8.31
CA ALA A 60 -14.08 -3.01 -8.39
C ALA A 60 -13.30 -2.33 -7.26
N THR A 61 -13.36 -2.86 -6.04
CA THR A 61 -12.61 -2.35 -4.89
C THR A 61 -11.10 -2.48 -5.09
N TRP A 62 -10.67 -3.60 -5.68
CA TRP A 62 -9.25 -3.77 -6.02
C TRP A 62 -8.78 -2.87 -7.16
N VAL A 63 -9.64 -2.57 -8.14
CA VAL A 63 -9.33 -1.57 -9.17
C VAL A 63 -9.17 -0.19 -8.54
N ARG A 64 -10.04 0.21 -7.60
CA ARG A 64 -9.86 1.46 -6.85
C ARG A 64 -8.56 1.46 -6.05
N ALA A 65 -8.21 0.35 -5.39
CA ALA A 65 -6.98 0.22 -4.62
C ALA A 65 -5.72 0.43 -5.48
N ARG A 66 -5.73 -0.03 -6.75
CA ARG A 66 -4.68 0.31 -7.74
C ARG A 66 -4.61 1.80 -8.02
N GLY A 67 -5.76 2.45 -8.16
CA GLY A 67 -5.86 3.91 -8.34
C GLY A 67 -5.25 4.68 -7.17
N TRP A 68 -5.60 4.30 -5.94
CA TRP A 68 -5.02 4.86 -4.71
C TRP A 68 -3.50 4.70 -4.66
N ALA A 69 -2.99 3.50 -4.97
CA ALA A 69 -1.55 3.22 -5.00
C ALA A 69 -0.81 4.10 -6.04
N LEU A 70 -1.42 4.29 -7.22
CA LEU A 70 -0.88 5.13 -8.29
C LEU A 70 -0.85 6.61 -7.87
N GLU A 71 -1.97 7.12 -7.37
CA GLU A 71 -2.11 8.51 -6.92
C GLU A 71 -1.07 8.84 -5.85
N LEU A 72 -0.99 8.04 -4.79
CA LEU A 72 -0.05 8.25 -3.69
C LEU A 72 1.39 8.27 -4.19
N SER A 73 1.76 7.33 -5.06
CA SER A 73 3.14 7.19 -5.53
C SER A 73 3.56 8.34 -6.45
N VAL A 74 2.69 8.75 -7.37
CA VAL A 74 2.95 9.90 -8.26
C VAL A 74 3.04 11.19 -7.44
N LEU A 75 2.11 11.43 -6.52
CA LEU A 75 2.13 12.63 -5.68
C LEU A 75 3.34 12.67 -4.75
N ALA A 76 3.73 11.54 -4.18
CA ALA A 76 4.90 11.44 -3.30
C ALA A 76 6.18 11.84 -4.03
N LEU A 77 6.43 11.29 -5.22
CA LEU A 77 7.59 11.63 -6.04
C LEU A 77 7.53 13.08 -6.55
N ALA A 78 6.36 13.55 -6.98
CA ALA A 78 6.20 14.92 -7.48
C ALA A 78 6.48 15.97 -6.38
N ARG A 79 6.05 15.72 -5.14
CA ARG A 79 6.18 16.68 -4.03
C ARG A 79 7.51 16.62 -3.31
N ARG A 80 8.06 15.43 -3.12
CA ARG A 80 9.28 15.24 -2.31
C ARG A 80 10.50 14.91 -3.16
N GLY A 81 10.34 14.51 -4.42
CA GLY A 81 11.43 14.01 -5.23
C GLY A 81 12.23 12.95 -4.48
N ASP A 82 13.55 13.02 -4.58
CA ASP A 82 14.45 12.13 -3.86
C ASP A 82 14.93 12.68 -2.49
N SER A 83 14.35 13.79 -2.01
CA SER A 83 14.72 14.40 -0.72
C SER A 83 14.40 13.50 0.49
N ASN A 84 13.46 12.56 0.32
CA ASN A 84 13.17 11.51 1.29
C ASN A 84 13.27 10.15 0.57
N SER A 85 14.44 9.52 0.67
CA SER A 85 14.74 8.25 0.00
C SER A 85 13.82 7.10 0.43
N PHE A 86 13.32 7.11 1.66
CA PHE A 86 12.40 6.09 2.15
C PHE A 86 11.05 6.16 1.43
N VAL A 87 10.46 7.36 1.38
CA VAL A 87 9.18 7.62 0.69
C VAL A 87 9.33 7.43 -0.82
N ALA A 88 10.42 7.94 -1.41
CA ALA A 88 10.72 7.71 -2.83
C ALA A 88 10.88 6.21 -3.14
N GLY A 89 11.48 5.44 -2.24
CA GLY A 89 11.60 3.99 -2.36
C GLY A 89 10.26 3.26 -2.33
N ILE A 90 9.32 3.67 -1.46
CA ILE A 90 7.93 3.14 -1.49
C ILE A 90 7.31 3.45 -2.85
N ALA A 91 7.29 4.72 -3.26
CA ALA A 91 6.63 5.14 -4.49
C ALA A 91 7.20 4.44 -5.74
N ARG A 92 8.53 4.30 -5.83
CA ARG A 92 9.18 3.59 -6.95
C ARG A 92 8.85 2.09 -6.96
N HIS A 93 8.84 1.44 -5.79
CA HIS A 93 8.39 0.04 -5.67
C HIS A 93 6.95 -0.10 -6.15
N THR A 94 6.05 0.74 -5.65
CA THR A 94 4.63 0.73 -6.02
C THR A 94 4.44 0.89 -7.53
N LEU A 95 5.12 1.86 -8.14
CA LEU A 95 5.05 2.08 -9.60
C LEU A 95 5.58 0.86 -10.36
N ALA A 96 6.68 0.24 -9.92
CA ALA A 96 7.16 -1.00 -10.52
C ALA A 96 6.12 -2.13 -10.41
N GLN A 97 5.48 -2.30 -9.25
CA GLN A 97 4.43 -3.31 -9.06
C GLN A 97 3.16 -3.03 -9.88
N LEU A 98 2.84 -1.76 -10.15
CA LEU A 98 1.70 -1.37 -10.98
C LEU A 98 1.97 -1.55 -12.48
N LEU A 99 3.24 -1.36 -12.90
CA LEU A 99 3.68 -1.42 -14.29
C LEU A 99 4.15 -2.81 -14.73
N ALA A 100 4.47 -3.71 -13.80
CA ALA A 100 4.86 -5.09 -14.09
C ALA A 100 3.70 -5.97 -14.58
N GLY A 101 2.56 -5.37 -14.96
CA GLY A 101 1.39 -6.05 -15.52
C GLY A 101 1.47 -6.18 -17.04
#